data_AF-A0A9X8VI85-F1
#
_entry.id   AF-A0A9X8VI85-F1
#
_cell.length_a   1.000
_cell.length_b   1.000
_cell.length_c   1.000
_cell.angle_alpha   90.00
_cell.angle_beta   90.00
_cell.angle_gamma   90.00
#
_symmetry.space_group_name_H-M   'P 1'
#
loop_
_entity.id
_entity.type
_entity.pdbx_description
1 polymer ?
#
loop_
_entity_poly.entity_id
_entity_poly.type
_entity_poly.pdbx_seq_one_letter_code
_entity_poly.pdbx_strand_id
1 'polypeptide(L)'
;IPLVILLVCAVGAVIGLVNGLIIAYLNVTPFITTLGTMIIVYGINSLYYDSVGASPVAGFDPKFSTFAQGFLRFGDFKLSYITFYALIAIIFVWILWTKTRFGKNIFAIGGNPEAAKVSGVNVPLNLIMIYALSGVFYAFGGLLEAGRIGSATNNLG
;
A
#
# COMPACT_ATOMS: atom_id res chain seq x y z
N ILE A 1 -18.10 -5.38 -0.15
CA ILE A 1 -16.91 -5.12 0.70
C ILE A 1 -15.72 -6.01 0.30
N PRO A 2 -15.75 -7.35 0.39
CA PRO A 2 -14.56 -8.18 0.12
C PRO A 2 -14.05 -8.06 -1.33
N LEU A 3 -14.96 -7.97 -2.30
CA LEU A 3 -14.61 -7.74 -3.71
C LEU A 3 -13.89 -6.39 -3.93
N VAL A 4 -14.35 -5.32 -3.26
CA VAL A 4 -13.77 -3.98 -3.37
C VAL A 4 -12.37 -3.96 -2.76
N ILE A 5 -12.19 -4.60 -1.60
CA ILE A 5 -10.88 -4.73 -0.95
C ILE A 5 -9.90 -5.47 -1.87
N LEU A 6 -10.33 -6.59 -2.48
CA LEU A 6 -9.50 -7.34 -3.42
C LEU A 6 -9.09 -6.51 -4.64
N LEU A 7 -10.03 -5.76 -5.23
CA LEU A 7 -9.74 -4.90 -6.37
C LEU A 7 -8.77 -3.77 -6.02
N VAL A 8 -8.97 -3.09 -4.89
CA VAL A 8 -8.09 -2.01 -4.45
C VAL A 8 -6.69 -2.52 -4.13
N CYS A 9 -6.59 -3.66 -3.44
CA CYS A 9 -5.31 -4.33 -3.21
C CYS A 9 -4.64 -4.78 -4.52
N ALA A 10 -5.39 -5.25 -5.51
CA ALA A 10 -4.84 -5.61 -6.81
C ALA A 10 -4.29 -4.39 -7.56
N VAL A 11 -5.00 -3.25 -7.56
CA VAL A 11 -4.51 -2.00 -8.15
C VAL A 11 -3.24 -1.52 -7.43
N GLY A 12 -3.23 -1.55 -6.10
CA GLY A 12 -2.05 -1.24 -5.30
C GLY A 12 -0.86 -2.15 -5.60
N ALA A 13 -1.11 -3.46 -5.76
CA ALA A 13 -0.09 -4.43 -6.15
C ALA A 13 0.47 -4.12 -7.53
N VAL A 14 -0.36 -3.76 -8.51
CA VAL A 14 0.08 -3.41 -9.87
C VAL A 14 0.95 -2.16 -9.85
N ILE A 15 0.53 -1.10 -9.15
CA ILE A 15 1.33 0.13 -9.03
C ILE A 15 2.66 -0.17 -8.30
N GLY A 16 2.62 -0.97 -7.24
CA GLY A 16 3.80 -1.45 -6.54
C GLY A 16 4.73 -2.29 -7.42
N LEU A 17 4.18 -3.17 -8.26
CA LEU A 17 4.94 -3.98 -9.23
C LEU A 17 5.60 -3.10 -10.29
N VAL A 18 4.91 -2.09 -10.81
CA VAL A 18 5.47 -1.15 -11.79
C VAL A 18 6.65 -0.39 -11.16
N ASN A 19 6.47 0.13 -9.94
CA ASN A 19 7.55 0.76 -9.18
C ASN A 19 8.73 -0.19 -8.97
N GLY A 20 8.46 -1.43 -8.55
CA GLY A 20 9.46 -2.45 -8.32
C GLY A 20 10.21 -2.86 -9.59
N LEU A 21 9.52 -2.98 -10.72
CA LEU A 21 10.11 -3.29 -12.03
C LEU A 21 11.02 -2.17 -12.51
N ILE A 22 10.58 -0.91 -12.37
CA ILE A 22 11.39 0.24 -12.77
C ILE A 22 12.68 0.29 -11.93
N ILE A 23 12.57 0.13 -10.62
CA ILE A 23 13.74 0.19 -9.74
C ILE A 23 14.67 -1.00 -9.98
N ALA A 24 14.12 -2.21 -10.16
CA ALA A 24 14.91 -3.43 -10.31
C ALA A 24 15.59 -3.58 -11.68
N TYR A 25 14.95 -3.15 -12.78
CA TYR A 25 15.49 -3.32 -14.13
C TYR A 25 16.10 -2.04 -14.71
N LEU A 26 15.47 -0.88 -14.50
CA LEU A 26 15.97 0.39 -15.04
C LEU A 26 17.02 1.04 -14.12
N ASN A 27 17.30 0.45 -12.95
CA ASN A 27 18.25 0.95 -11.93
C ASN A 27 18.01 2.44 -11.57
N VAL A 28 16.74 2.88 -11.65
CA VAL A 28 16.34 4.23 -11.27
C VAL A 28 16.30 4.31 -9.75
N THR A 29 16.70 5.43 -9.18
CA THR A 29 16.61 5.63 -7.73
C THR A 29 15.15 5.56 -7.26
N PRO A 30 14.86 4.89 -6.14
CA PRO A 30 13.49 4.70 -5.66
C PRO A 30 12.68 5.99 -5.53
N PHE A 31 13.33 7.06 -5.07
CA PHE A 31 12.70 8.36 -4.87
C PHE A 31 12.12 8.96 -6.16
N ILE A 32 12.86 8.89 -7.27
CA ILE A 32 12.41 9.44 -8.56
C ILE A 32 11.23 8.60 -9.08
N THR A 33 11.30 7.28 -8.92
CA THR A 33 10.27 6.36 -9.39
C THR A 33 8.96 6.55 -8.64
N THR A 34 9.02 6.70 -7.31
CA THR A 34 7.82 6.91 -6.48
C THR A 34 7.22 8.30 -6.65
N LEU A 35 8.05 9.35 -6.79
CA LEU A 35 7.55 10.69 -7.14
C LEU A 35 6.89 10.69 -8.52
N GLY A 36 7.50 10.04 -9.51
CA GLY A 36 6.94 9.93 -10.85
C GLY A 36 5.58 9.24 -10.85
N THR A 37 5.45 8.11 -10.16
CA THR A 37 4.16 7.40 -10.06
C THR A 37 3.13 8.17 -9.26
N MET A 38 3.51 8.88 -8.20
CA MET A 38 2.61 9.79 -7.48
C MET A 38 2.03 10.85 -8.43
N ILE A 39 2.87 11.50 -9.25
CA ILE A 39 2.43 12.53 -10.20
C ILE A 39 1.50 11.94 -11.28
N ILE A 40 1.81 10.76 -11.79
CA ILE A 40 0.97 10.08 -12.80
C ILE A 40 -0.41 9.74 -12.21
N VAL A 41 -0.44 9.12 -11.03
CA VAL A 41 -1.69 8.73 -10.35
C VAL A 41 -2.51 9.98 -10.01
N TYR A 42 -1.86 11.03 -9.49
CA TYR A 42 -2.50 12.30 -9.22
C TYR A 42 -3.07 12.96 -10.48
N GLY A 43 -2.35 12.92 -11.61
CA GLY A 43 -2.82 13.45 -12.89
C GLY A 43 -4.05 12.70 -13.41
N ILE A 44 -4.06 11.37 -13.31
CA ILE A 44 -5.20 10.53 -13.69
C ILE A 44 -6.41 10.83 -12.80
N ASN A 45 -6.21 10.93 -11.48
CA ASN A 45 -7.27 11.31 -10.56
C ASN A 45 -7.80 12.72 -10.88
N SER A 46 -6.92 13.68 -11.15
CA SER A 46 -7.32 15.05 -11.50
C SER A 46 -8.21 15.09 -12.74
N LEU A 47 -7.88 14.32 -13.78
CA LEU A 47 -8.69 14.24 -14.99
C LEU A 47 -10.06 13.61 -14.70
N TYR A 48 -10.11 12.61 -13.83
CA TYR A 48 -11.36 12.01 -13.39
C TYR A 48 -12.23 13.00 -12.60
N TYR A 49 -11.68 13.69 -11.59
CA TYR A 49 -12.44 14.67 -10.80
C TYR A 49 -12.93 15.86 -11.62
N ASP A 50 -12.18 16.29 -12.63
CA ASP A 50 -12.62 17.33 -13.58
C ASP A 50 -13.86 16.89 -14.35
N SER A 51 -13.89 15.63 -14.81
CA SER A 51 -15.04 15.07 -15.55
C SER A 51 -16.30 14.82 -14.71
N VAL A 52 -16.17 14.64 -13.40
CA VAL A 52 -17.28 14.30 -12.48
C VAL A 52 -17.82 15.54 -11.74
N GLY A 53 -17.34 16.74 -12.07
CA GLY A 53 -17.86 18.01 -11.55
C GLY A 53 -17.15 18.54 -10.30
N ALA A 54 -15.88 18.16 -10.11
CA ALA A 54 -14.96 18.65 -9.06
C ALA A 54 -15.45 18.48 -7.61
N SER A 55 -16.51 17.71 -7.38
CA SER A 55 -17.02 17.43 -6.04
C SER A 55 -16.35 16.18 -5.45
N PRO A 56 -16.01 16.18 -4.15
CA PRO A 56 -15.51 14.98 -3.49
C PRO A 56 -16.52 13.84 -3.64
N VAL A 57 -16.04 12.64 -3.96
CA VAL A 57 -16.89 11.44 -4.02
C VAL A 57 -17.23 11.05 -2.59
N ALA A 58 -18.44 11.42 -2.16
CA ALA A 58 -18.97 11.16 -0.83
C ALA A 58 -20.22 10.26 -0.92
N GLY A 59 -20.62 9.67 0.21
CA GLY A 59 -21.77 8.77 0.26
C GLY A 59 -21.40 7.31 0.03
N PHE A 60 -20.29 6.85 0.59
CA PHE A 60 -19.96 5.43 0.62
C PHE A 60 -21.06 4.62 1.32
N ASP A 61 -21.25 3.37 0.87
CA ASP A 61 -22.19 2.42 1.49
C ASP A 61 -21.99 2.41 3.02
N PRO A 62 -23.06 2.53 3.84
CA PRO A 62 -22.95 2.52 5.30
C PRO A 62 -22.14 1.34 5.85
N LYS A 63 -22.17 0.18 5.16
CA LYS A 63 -21.39 -1.00 5.54
C LYS A 63 -19.88 -0.79 5.42
N PHE A 64 -19.45 0.03 4.46
CA PHE A 64 -18.04 0.43 4.29
C PHE A 64 -17.62 1.46 5.34
N SER A 65 -18.49 2.43 5.63
CA SER A 65 -18.26 3.42 6.71
C SER A 65 -18.14 2.74 8.07
N THR A 66 -19.00 1.75 8.40
CA THR A 66 -18.90 0.99 9.65
C THR A 66 -17.65 0.09 9.72
N PHE A 67 -17.16 -0.39 8.58
CA PHE A 67 -15.93 -1.20 8.52
C PHE A 67 -14.67 -0.37 8.82
N ALA A 68 -14.62 0.88 8.35
CA ALA A 68 -13.49 1.79 8.55
C ALA A 68 -13.59 2.61 9.85
N GLN A 69 -14.79 3.04 10.24
CA GLN A 69 -15.07 3.86 11.42
C GLN A 69 -15.64 3.04 12.58
N GLY A 70 -15.61 1.71 12.53
CA GLY A 70 -16.06 0.87 13.63
C GLY A 70 -15.20 1.09 14.88
N PHE A 71 -15.83 1.11 16.05
CA PHE A 71 -15.15 1.20 17.33
C PHE A 71 -15.62 0.08 18.26
N LEU A 72 -14.67 -0.63 18.87
CA LEU A 72 -14.94 -1.50 20.01
C LEU A 72 -14.80 -0.67 21.28
N ARG A 73 -15.87 -0.59 22.07
CA ARG A 73 -15.85 0.01 23.41
C ARG A 73 -15.48 -1.07 24.42
N PHE A 74 -14.35 -0.89 25.08
CA PHE A 74 -14.03 -1.55 26.34
C PHE A 74 -14.16 -0.49 27.44
N GLY A 75 -15.36 -0.34 28.02
CA GLY A 75 -15.66 0.69 29.02
C GLY A 75 -15.56 2.11 28.45
N ASP A 76 -14.65 2.92 29.02
CA ASP A 76 -14.34 4.30 28.58
C ASP A 76 -13.32 4.37 27.43
N PHE A 77 -12.64 3.27 27.11
CA PHE A 77 -11.70 3.22 26.00
C PHE A 77 -12.43 2.87 24.69
N LYS A 78 -12.37 3.79 23.73
CA LYS A 78 -12.83 3.57 22.35
C LYS A 78 -11.63 3.19 21.48
N LEU A 79 -11.53 1.92 21.10
CA LEU A 79 -10.51 1.44 20.17
C LEU A 79 -11.11 1.33 18.77
N SER A 80 -10.50 2.04 17.82
CA SER A 80 -10.92 2.00 16.42
C SER A 80 -10.49 0.70 15.75
N TYR A 81 -11.28 0.18 14.82
CA TYR A 81 -10.95 -1.05 14.08
C TYR A 81 -9.63 -0.92 13.30
N ILE A 82 -9.26 0.29 12.90
CA ILE A 82 -7.96 0.61 12.30
C ILE A 82 -6.79 0.14 13.17
N THR A 83 -6.89 0.26 14.49
CA THR A 83 -5.84 -0.19 15.41
C THR A 83 -5.68 -1.70 15.37
N PHE A 84 -6.77 -2.46 15.26
CA PHE A 84 -6.71 -3.92 15.12
C PHE A 84 -6.12 -4.36 13.77
N TYR A 85 -6.50 -3.69 12.67
CA TYR A 85 -5.91 -3.96 11.35
C TYR A 85 -4.41 -3.66 11.34
N ALA A 86 -3.98 -2.57 11.97
CA ALA A 86 -2.57 -2.23 12.12
C ALA A 86 -1.83 -3.30 12.95
N LEU A 87 -2.42 -3.79 14.05
CA LEU A 87 -1.82 -4.82 14.90
C LEU A 87 -1.64 -6.14 14.12
N ILE A 88 -2.65 -6.55 13.35
CA ILE A 88 -2.58 -7.73 12.47
C ILE A 88 -1.49 -7.55 11.41
N ALA A 89 -1.43 -6.38 10.77
CA ALA A 89 -0.40 -6.07 9.77
C ALA A 89 1.01 -6.13 10.38
N ILE A 90 1.22 -5.58 11.58
CA ILE A 90 2.50 -5.64 12.30
C ILE A 90 2.90 -7.09 12.57
N ILE A 91 1.99 -7.92 13.08
CA ILE A 91 2.27 -9.33 13.35
C ILE A 91 2.61 -10.07 12.05
N PHE A 92 1.87 -9.81 10.97
CA PHE A 92 2.11 -10.40 9.67
C PHE A 92 3.49 -10.04 9.11
N VAL A 93 3.85 -8.75 9.13
CA VAL A 93 5.16 -8.26 8.66
C VAL A 93 6.28 -8.79 9.54
N TRP A 94 6.07 -8.87 10.85
CA TRP A 94 7.05 -9.45 11.78
C TRP A 94 7.33 -10.93 11.48
N ILE A 95 6.29 -11.73 11.27
CA ILE A 95 6.44 -13.14 10.85
C ILE A 95 7.15 -13.22 9.51
N LEU A 96 6.76 -12.38 8.55
CA LEU A 96 7.38 -12.35 7.23
C LEU A 96 8.87 -12.02 7.34
N TRP A 97 9.26 -11.07 8.20
CA TRP A 97 10.66 -10.69 8.37
C TRP A 97 11.47 -11.75 9.14
N THR A 98 10.94 -12.29 10.24
CA THR A 98 11.67 -13.20 11.13
C THR A 98 11.67 -14.65 10.66
N LYS A 99 10.57 -15.15 10.09
CA LYS A 99 10.41 -16.58 9.78
C LYS A 99 10.64 -16.94 8.31
N THR A 100 10.67 -15.99 7.38
CA THR A 100 10.80 -16.31 5.94
C THR A 100 12.20 -16.06 5.39
N ARG A 101 12.59 -16.85 4.36
CA ARG A 101 13.82 -16.61 3.59
C ARG A 101 13.81 -15.25 2.90
N PHE A 102 12.62 -14.77 2.53
CA PHE A 102 12.42 -13.46 1.93
C PHE A 102 12.89 -12.33 2.85
N GLY A 103 12.52 -12.35 4.14
CA GLY A 103 12.97 -11.36 5.14
C GLY A 103 14.49 -11.32 5.33
N LYS A 104 15.14 -12.48 5.35
CA LYS A 104 16.63 -12.57 5.42
C LYS A 104 17.29 -12.02 4.16
N ASN A 105 16.72 -12.31 3.00
CA ASN A 105 17.22 -11.79 1.74
C ASN A 105 17.09 -10.26 1.64
N ILE A 106 16.00 -9.68 2.16
CA ILE A 106 15.84 -8.21 2.26
C ILE A 106 16.95 -7.60 3.11
N PHE A 107 17.24 -8.20 4.26
CA PHE A 107 18.29 -7.71 5.15
C PHE A 107 19.68 -7.74 4.49
N ALA A 108 19.98 -8.80 3.74
CA ALA A 108 21.22 -8.91 2.97
C ALA A 108 21.31 -7.85 1.86
N ILE A 109 20.21 -7.57 1.16
CA ILE A 109 20.15 -6.53 0.11
C ILE A 109 20.37 -5.13 0.70
N GLY A 110 19.82 -4.85 1.89
CA GLY A 110 19.94 -3.55 2.55
C GLY A 110 21.37 -3.22 3.03
N GLY A 111 22.17 -4.23 3.37
CA GLY A 111 23.56 -4.04 3.76
C GLY A 111 24.48 -3.77 2.57
N ASN A 112 24.44 -4.65 1.56
CA ASN A 112 25.13 -4.43 0.30
C ASN A 112 24.46 -5.24 -0.84
N PRO A 113 23.80 -4.57 -1.80
CA PRO A 113 23.11 -5.24 -2.89
C PRO A 113 24.05 -5.99 -3.85
N GLU A 114 25.29 -5.51 -4.04
CA GLU A 114 26.29 -6.20 -4.86
C GLU A 114 26.76 -7.49 -4.18
N ALA A 115 26.99 -7.44 -2.86
CA ALA A 115 27.35 -8.61 -2.06
C ALA A 115 26.23 -9.66 -2.01
N ALA A 116 24.97 -9.22 -1.97
CA ALA A 116 23.81 -10.09 -2.04
C ALA A 116 23.73 -10.82 -3.39
N LYS A 117 24.03 -10.13 -4.50
CA LYS A 117 24.02 -10.70 -5.85
C LYS A 117 25.08 -11.79 -6.02
N VAL A 118 26.30 -11.57 -5.53
CA VAL A 118 27.37 -12.60 -5.56
C VAL A 118 27.11 -13.76 -4.60
N SER A 119 26.27 -13.55 -3.57
CA SER A 119 25.80 -14.61 -2.66
C SER A 119 24.63 -15.43 -3.22
N GLY A 120 24.29 -15.26 -4.51
CA GLY A 120 23.21 -16.00 -5.18
C GLY A 120 21.79 -15.51 -4.86
N VAL A 121 21.64 -14.33 -4.25
CA VAL A 121 20.32 -13.74 -3.99
C VAL A 121 19.84 -13.01 -5.24
N ASN A 122 18.63 -13.34 -5.69
CA ASN A 122 17.95 -12.62 -6.77
C ASN A 122 17.46 -11.24 -6.28
N VAL A 123 18.38 -10.27 -6.24
CA VAL A 123 18.11 -8.86 -5.90
C VAL A 123 16.92 -8.27 -6.69
N PRO A 124 16.86 -8.39 -8.04
CA PRO A 124 15.77 -7.77 -8.79
C PRO A 124 14.39 -8.35 -8.46
N LEU A 125 14.29 -9.68 -8.30
CA LEU A 125 13.03 -10.33 -7.94
C LEU A 125 12.57 -9.93 -6.54
N ASN A 126 13.50 -9.85 -5.58
CA ASN A 126 13.16 -9.44 -4.22
C ASN A 126 12.72 -7.97 -4.17
N LEU A 127 13.38 -7.07 -4.91
CA LEU A 127 12.95 -5.67 -5.00
C LEU A 127 11.52 -5.56 -5.54
N ILE A 128 11.21 -6.27 -6.64
CA ILE A 128 9.86 -6.28 -7.23
C ILE A 128 8.82 -6.75 -6.21
N MET A 129 9.10 -7.84 -5.49
CA MET A 129 8.20 -8.37 -4.47
C MET A 129 8.01 -7.42 -3.28
N ILE A 130 9.07 -6.73 -2.84
CA ILE A 130 8.98 -5.75 -1.74
C ILE A 130 8.04 -4.61 -2.14
N TYR A 131 8.24 -4.02 -3.33
CA TYR A 131 7.40 -2.91 -3.79
C TYR A 131 5.97 -3.34 -4.08
N ALA A 132 5.74 -4.54 -4.61
CA ALA A 132 4.41 -5.10 -4.78
C ALA A 132 3.68 -5.28 -3.43
N LEU A 133 4.35 -5.86 -2.44
CA LEU A 133 3.80 -6.07 -1.10
C LEU A 133 3.49 -4.73 -0.42
N SER A 134 4.41 -3.77 -0.49
CA SER A 134 4.20 -2.41 0.03
C SER A 134 3.01 -1.74 -0.67
N GLY A 135 2.86 -1.90 -1.99
CA GLY A 135 1.71 -1.40 -2.75
C GLY A 135 0.36 -1.93 -2.27
N VAL A 136 0.30 -3.22 -1.90
CA VAL A 136 -0.91 -3.82 -1.30
C VAL A 136 -1.22 -3.18 0.06
N PHE A 137 -0.21 -2.98 0.91
CA PHE A 137 -0.38 -2.33 2.22
C PHE A 137 -0.79 -0.86 2.09
N TYR A 138 -0.21 -0.12 1.14
CA TYR A 138 -0.58 1.27 0.88
C TYR A 138 -2.01 1.39 0.37
N ALA A 139 -2.43 0.54 -0.57
CA ALA A 139 -3.80 0.54 -1.07
C ALA A 139 -4.82 0.14 0.00
N PHE A 140 -4.48 -0.83 0.85
CA PHE A 140 -5.33 -1.20 1.99
C PHE A 140 -5.44 -0.05 3.01
N GLY A 141 -4.33 0.63 3.32
CA GLY A 141 -4.31 1.81 4.18
C GLY A 141 -5.13 2.97 3.61
N GLY A 142 -4.96 3.28 2.32
CA GLY A 142 -5.73 4.31 1.63
C GLY A 142 -7.23 4.03 1.60
N LEU A 143 -7.63 2.76 1.40
CA LEU A 143 -9.02 2.32 1.49
C LEU A 143 -9.61 2.58 2.88
N LEU A 144 -8.87 2.25 3.94
CA LEU A 144 -9.30 2.51 5.32
C LEU A 144 -9.42 4.01 5.60
N GLU A 145 -8.48 4.82 5.09
CA GLU A 145 -8.49 6.28 5.28
C GLU A 145 -9.66 6.94 4.52
N ALA A 146 -9.93 6.53 3.28
CA ALA A 146 -11.11 6.98 2.53
C ALA A 146 -12.42 6.64 3.25
N GLY A 147 -12.51 5.43 3.82
CA GLY A 147 -13.66 5.02 4.64
C GLY A 147 -13.76 5.79 5.96
N ARG A 148 -12.63 6.18 6.56
CA ARG A 148 -12.57 6.98 7.79
C ARG A 148 -13.05 8.41 7.54
N ILE A 149 -12.62 9.02 6.45
CA ILE A 149 -12.98 10.40 6.06
C ILE A 149 -14.42 10.46 5.51
N GLY A 150 -14.93 9.34 4.96
CA GLY A 150 -16.28 9.27 4.40
C GLY A 150 -16.42 10.02 3.06
N SER A 151 -15.30 10.47 2.51
CA SER A 151 -15.19 11.22 1.26
C SER A 151 -13.83 10.96 0.64
N ALA A 152 -13.78 10.84 -0.70
CA ALA A 152 -12.56 10.80 -1.49
C ALA A 152 -12.41 12.11 -2.28
N THR A 153 -11.19 12.67 -2.28
CA THR A 153 -10.81 13.85 -3.06
C THR A 153 -9.50 13.56 -3.80
N ASN A 154 -9.20 14.35 -4.83
CA ASN A 154 -7.98 14.22 -5.62
C ASN A 154 -6.69 14.27 -4.78
N ASN A 155 -6.72 15.03 -3.68
CA ASN A 155 -5.57 15.16 -2.78
C ASN A 155 -5.36 13.96 -1.85
N LEU A 156 -6.27 12.97 -1.83
CA LEU A 156 -6.12 11.76 -1.02
C LEU A 156 -5.26 10.68 -1.67
N GLY A 157 -4.74 10.94 -2.88
CA GLY A 157 -3.54 10.31 -3.44
C GLY A 157 -3.52 8.79 -3.41
#